data_AF-A0AAV1XMX8-F1
#
_entry.id   AF-A0AAV1XMX8-F1
#
_cell.length_a   1.000
_cell.length_b   1.000
_cell.length_c   1.000
_cell.angle_alpha   90.00
_cell.angle_beta   90.00
_cell.angle_gamma   90.00
#
_symmetry.space_group_name_H-M   'P 1'
#
loop_
_entity.id
_entity.type
_entity.pdbx_description
1 polymer ?
#
loop_
_entity_poly.entity_id
_entity_poly.type
_entity_poly.pdbx_seq_one_letter_code
_entity_poly.pdbx_strand_id
1 'polypeptide(L)' 'MGLVSSLFHKPPAFLPSCVCRVTIDNESMEGCTVVKVDSVNKQGLLMEVVQVLTDMNLQICKSYISSDVGSWFMDGGN' A
#
# COMPACT_ATOMS: atom_id res chain seq x y z
N MET A 1 -29.85 39.33 18.85
CA MET A 1 -29.66 38.18 19.76
C MET A 1 -30.10 36.92 19.01
N GLY A 2 -29.29 35.93 18.64
CA GLY A 2 -27.86 35.69 18.75
C GLY A 2 -27.49 34.56 17.77
N LEU A 3 -26.41 34.81 17.03
CA LEU A 3 -25.44 33.92 16.39
C LEU A 3 -25.87 32.54 15.87
N VAL A 4 -25.78 32.42 14.55
CA VAL A 4 -25.30 31.27 13.77
C VAL A 4 -24.63 30.17 14.61
N SER A 5 -25.35 29.08 14.89
CA SER A 5 -24.78 27.88 15.48
C SER A 5 -23.93 27.13 14.45
N SER A 6 -22.71 27.63 14.23
CA SER A 6 -21.61 26.80 13.76
C SER A 6 -21.23 25.82 14.87
N LEU A 7 -21.89 24.67 14.93
CA LEU A 7 -21.18 23.45 15.29
C LEU A 7 -20.96 22.71 13.99
N PHE A 8 -19.72 22.80 13.52
CA PHE A 8 -19.09 21.93 12.54
C PHE A 8 -19.93 20.70 12.27
N HIS A 9 -20.63 20.68 11.13
CA HIS A 9 -20.92 19.41 10.50
C HIS A 9 -19.59 18.71 10.43
N LYS A 10 -19.43 17.68 11.28
CA LYS A 10 -18.32 16.75 11.25
C LYS A 10 -17.97 16.58 9.78
N PRO A 11 -16.79 17.02 9.31
CA PRO A 11 -16.45 16.85 7.90
C PRO A 11 -16.72 15.37 7.60
N PRO A 12 -17.36 15.04 6.45
CA PRO A 12 -17.53 13.65 6.07
C PRO A 12 -16.15 13.05 6.27
N ALA A 13 -16.06 12.02 7.10
CA ALA A 13 -14.79 11.46 7.49
C ALA A 13 -13.97 11.38 6.20
N PHE A 14 -12.88 12.16 6.11
CA PHE A 14 -11.76 11.79 5.27
C PHE A 14 -11.27 10.51 5.92
N LEU A 15 -12.00 9.41 5.71
CA LEU A 15 -11.45 8.09 5.81
C LEU A 15 -10.33 8.17 4.78
N PRO A 16 -9.05 8.10 5.16
CA PRO A 16 -8.02 7.78 4.20
C PRO A 16 -8.36 6.36 3.74
N SER A 17 -9.29 6.23 2.81
CA SER A 17 -9.73 4.95 2.29
C SER A 17 -8.63 4.49 1.34
N CYS A 18 -7.55 4.00 1.95
CA CYS A 18 -6.63 3.03 1.40
C CYS A 18 -5.99 3.47 0.08
N VAL A 19 -5.25 4.58 0.10
CA VAL A 19 -4.43 4.99 -1.04
C VAL A 19 -3.22 4.05 -1.11
N CYS A 20 -3.07 3.33 -2.23
CA CYS A 20 -1.82 2.61 -2.51
C CYS A 20 -0.69 3.64 -2.64
N ARG A 21 0.35 3.52 -1.82
CA ARG A 21 1.52 4.40 -1.83
C ARG A 21 2.74 3.62 -2.28
N VAL A 22 3.38 4.10 -3.34
CA VAL A 22 4.65 3.56 -3.85
C VAL A 22 5.76 4.54 -3.53
N THR A 23 6.85 4.06 -2.92
CA THR A 23 8.05 4.85 -2.65
C THR A 23 9.26 4.14 -3.23
N ILE A 24 10.17 4.91 -3.84
CA ILE A 24 11.43 4.41 -4.38
C ILE A 24 12.56 4.94 -3.49
N ASP A 25 13.39 4.03 -3.00
CA ASP A 25 14.49 4.32 -2.10
C ASP A 25 15.78 3.72 -2.70
N ASN A 26 16.67 4.60 -3.14
CA ASN A 26 17.95 4.25 -3.74
C ASN A 26 19.13 4.53 -2.80
N GLU A 27 18.86 4.96 -1.57
CA GLU A 27 19.89 5.40 -0.61
C GLU A 27 20.12 4.35 0.48
N SER A 28 19.10 3.57 0.84
CA SER A 28 19.19 2.59 1.93
C SER A 28 19.98 1.33 1.61
N MET A 29 20.24 1.03 0.34
CA MET A 29 20.95 -0.18 -0.10
C MET A 29 21.80 0.10 -1.34
N GLU A 30 23.12 -0.05 -1.21
CA GLU A 30 24.03 0.12 -2.34
C GLU A 30 23.80 -0.97 -3.40
N GLY A 31 23.81 -0.56 -4.67
CA GLY A 31 23.69 -1.47 -5.81
C GLY A 31 22.28 -2.05 -6.02
N CYS A 32 21.26 -1.56 -5.32
CA CYS A 32 19.88 -2.00 -5.47
C CYS A 32 18.89 -0.84 -5.36
N THR A 33 17.75 -0.95 -6.04
CA THR A 33 16.60 -0.05 -5.86
C THR A 33 15.58 -0.72 -4.95
N VAL A 34 15.22 -0.06 -3.85
CA VAL A 34 14.18 -0.54 -2.92
C VAL A 34 12.85 0.09 -3.28
N VAL A 35 11.90 -0.74 -3.75
CA VAL A 35 10.52 -0.32 -4.04
C VAL A 35 9.63 -0.73 -2.86
N LYS A 36 9.00 0.25 -2.21
CA LYS A 36 8.08 0.04 -1.08
C LYS A 36 6.66 0.28 -1.57
N VAL A 37 5.80 -0.74 -1.44
CA VAL A 37 4.39 -0.67 -1.80
C VAL A 37 3.57 -0.84 -0.53
N ASP A 38 2.91 0.23 -0.12
CA ASP A 38 1.98 0.25 1.01
C ASP A 38 0.55 0.29 0.45
N SER A 39 -0.23 -0.74 0.75
CA SER A 39 -1.57 -0.92 0.18
C SER A 39 -2.41 -1.84 1.06
N VAL A 40 -3.73 -1.75 0.90
CA VAL A 40 -4.60 -2.82 1.41
C VAL A 40 -4.29 -4.10 0.66
N ASN A 41 -4.11 -5.18 1.41
CA ASN A 41 -3.94 -6.51 0.85
C ASN A 41 -5.20 -6.92 0.07
N LYS A 42 -5.13 -6.86 -1.26
CA LYS A 42 -6.15 -7.38 -2.18
C LYS A 42 -5.69 -8.71 -2.73
N GLN A 43 -6.62 -9.63 -2.97
CA GLN A 43 -6.31 -10.88 -3.65
C GLN A 43 -5.64 -10.58 -5.00
N GLY A 44 -4.49 -11.21 -5.26
CA GLY A 44 -3.73 -11.02 -6.49
C GLY A 44 -2.76 -9.83 -6.50
N LEU A 45 -2.76 -8.96 -5.49
CA LEU A 45 -1.92 -7.75 -5.46
C LEU A 45 -0.42 -8.07 -5.53
N LEU A 46 0.03 -9.11 -4.82
CA LEU A 46 1.43 -9.53 -4.90
C LEU A 46 1.83 -9.92 -6.32
N MET A 47 0.96 -10.65 -7.00
CA MET A 47 1.20 -11.10 -8.37
C MET A 47 1.25 -9.91 -9.33
N GLU A 48 0.32 -8.97 -9.19
CA GLU A 48 0.28 -7.73 -9.98
C GLU A 48 1.58 -6.93 -9.83
N VAL A 49 2.09 -6.79 -8.59
CA VAL A 49 3.37 -6.12 -8.33
C VAL A 49 4.53 -6.85 -9.00
N VAL A 50 4.61 -8.18 -8.88
CA VAL A 50 5.68 -8.99 -9.49
C VAL A 50 5.63 -8.88 -11.02
N GLN A 51 4.44 -8.92 -11.62
CA GLN A 51 4.25 -8.76 -13.06
C GLN A 51 4.77 -7.40 -13.54
N VAL A 52 4.34 -6.31 -12.90
CA VAL A 52 4.77 -4.95 -13.30
C VAL A 52 6.29 -4.77 -13.15
N LEU A 53 6.90 -5.28 -12.07
CA LEU A 53 8.35 -5.21 -11.90
C LEU A 53 9.11 -6.01 -12.98
N THR A 54 8.57 -7.18 -13.36
CA THR A 54 9.15 -8.03 -14.40
C THR A 54 8.99 -7.39 -15.79
N ASP A 55 7.84 -6.79 -16.07
CA ASP A 55 7.57 -6.10 -17.33
C ASP A 55 8.47 -4.86 -17.50
N MET A 56 8.88 -4.23 -16.39
CA MET A 56 9.91 -3.17 -16.37
C MET A 56 11.35 -3.70 -16.44
N ASN A 57 11.53 -5.01 -16.63
CA ASN A 57 12.83 -5.67 -16.74
C ASN A 57 13.70 -5.52 -15.46
N LEU A 58 13.05 -5.40 -14.28
CA LEU A 58 13.72 -5.36 -12.99
C LEU A 58 13.86 -6.77 -12.40
N GLN A 59 15.05 -7.06 -11.86
CA GLN A 59 15.29 -8.31 -11.15
C GLN A 59 14.97 -8.14 -9.66
N ILE A 60 14.08 -8.99 -9.13
CA ILE A 60 13.76 -9.01 -7.69
C ILE A 60 14.80 -9.87 -6.97
N CYS A 61 15.78 -9.23 -6.31
CA CYS A 61 16.83 -9.93 -5.57
C CYS A 61 16.39 -10.39 -4.17
N LYS A 62 15.54 -9.59 -3.51
CA LYS A 62 14.98 -9.84 -2.17
C LYS A 62 13.61 -9.17 -2.09
N SER A 63 12.69 -9.74 -1.31
CA SER A 63 11.39 -9.13 -1.03
C SER A 63 10.96 -9.41 0.40
N TYR A 64 10.21 -8.48 0.98
CA TYR A 64 9.56 -8.61 2.27
C TYR A 64 8.10 -8.21 2.13
N ILE A 65 7.21 -9.00 2.72
CA ILE A 65 5.77 -8.77 2.72
C ILE A 65 5.31 -8.77 4.17
N SER A 66 4.53 -7.77 4.54
CA SER A 66 3.93 -7.64 5.87
C SER A 66 2.49 -7.18 5.70
N SER A 67 1.62 -7.59 6.61
CA SER A 67 0.22 -7.14 6.69
C SER A 67 -0.11 -6.85 8.15
N ASP A 68 -0.56 -5.63 8.43
CA ASP A 68 -0.98 -5.19 9.77
C ASP A 68 -2.23 -5.94 10.27
N VAL A 69 -3.06 -6.43 9.34
CA VAL A 69 -4.22 -7.26 9.65
C VAL A 69 -3.83 -8.71 9.38
N GLY A 70 -3.99 -9.59 10.37
CA GLY A 70 -3.55 -11.00 10.34
C GLY A 70 -4.21 -11.89 9.26
N SER A 71 -4.93 -11.32 8.30
CA SER A 71 -5.44 -12.02 7.12
C SER A 71 -4.50 -11.83 5.95
N TRP A 72 -3.79 -12.90 5.59
CA TRP A 72 -2.98 -12.97 4.38
C TRP A 72 -3.77 -13.83 3.40
N PHE A 73 -4.12 -13.28 2.24
CA PHE A 73 -4.75 -14.05 1.16
C PHE A 73 -3.72 -14.95 0.45
N MET A 74 -3.05 -15.83 1.20
CA MET A 74 -2.40 -17.02 0.67
C MET A 74 -3.37 -18.17 0.86
N ASP A 75 -4.33 -18.30 -0.08
CA ASP A 75 -5.25 -19.43 -0.08
C ASP A 75 -4.47 -20.73 -0.36
N GLY A 76 -4.31 -21.55 0.69
CA GLY A 76 -4.00 -22.97 0.57
C GLY A 76 -5.34 -23.69 0.66
N GLY A 77 -5.83 -24.17 -0.49
CA GLY A 77 -7.21 -24.62 -0.64
C GLY A 77 -7.69 -25.66 0.39
N ASN A 78 -8.96 -25.51 0.76
CA ASN A 78 -9.96 -26.56 0.91
C ASN A 78 -11.37 -25.96 0.83
#